data_AF-A0AAD5UXT4-F1
#
_entry.id   AF-A0AAD5UXT4-F1
#
_cell.length_a   1.000
_cell.length_b   1.000
_cell.length_c   1.000
_cell.angle_alpha   90.00
_cell.angle_beta   90.00
_cell.angle_gamma   90.00
#
_symmetry.space_group_name_H-M   'P 1'
#
loop_
_entity.id
_entity.type
_entity.pdbx_description
1 polymer ?
#
loop_
_entity_poly.entity_id
_entity_poly.type
_entity_poly.pdbx_seq_one_letter_code
_entity_poly.pdbx_strand_id
1 'polypeptide(L)'
;MSSHLLTRVFNPEVADGVAPYIQQFNFSEIDVNDSSKDDHMHLDLAPSFGTLNKNTIRNLDESVKIMIAGTMLRLKEHREKNGPMDWATINSVLMQNSLLVCLGDEVSRSSQLSKDGDDFLKYDGSADKEVVREVPEWFADLVRDQDVLDSTQIDINDIVKILEKVGATATSFDNLFYANESIEKTLIDIAILRFPDISNPYFKFYRIKLVVQAETRRYAFVTSKESRIHGTFNSCSYGPRHEIIEGLSTEARKKALEEAEHLFDD
;
A
#
# COMPACT_ATOMS: atom_id res chain seq x y z
N MET A 1 -18.74 4.98 -10.31
CA MET A 1 -19.75 5.42 -9.32
C MET A 1 -19.85 4.30 -8.32
N SER A 2 -19.12 4.45 -7.22
CA SER A 2 -19.06 3.48 -6.13
C SER A 2 -20.34 3.50 -5.30
N SER A 3 -20.77 2.35 -4.75
CA SER A 3 -21.92 2.27 -3.85
C SER A 3 -21.78 3.15 -2.62
N HIS A 4 -22.92 3.42 -1.97
CA HIS A 4 -22.95 4.14 -0.70
C HIS A 4 -22.09 3.47 0.39
N LEU A 5 -21.94 2.15 0.39
CA LEU A 5 -21.13 1.48 1.42
C LEU A 5 -19.62 1.67 1.19
N LEU A 6 -19.16 1.53 -0.07
CA LEU A 6 -17.75 1.70 -0.42
C LEU A 6 -17.26 3.12 -0.10
N THR A 7 -18.04 4.14 -0.47
CA THR A 7 -17.71 5.55 -0.22
C THR A 7 -17.79 5.97 1.24
N ARG A 8 -18.47 5.20 2.09
CA ARG A 8 -18.47 5.38 3.56
C ARG A 8 -17.27 4.74 4.24
N VAL A 9 -16.64 3.74 3.62
CA VAL A 9 -15.48 3.03 4.19
C VAL A 9 -14.17 3.57 3.63
N PHE A 10 -14.10 3.78 2.33
CA PHE A 10 -12.91 4.24 1.62
C PHE A 10 -13.02 5.73 1.29
N ASN A 11 -11.87 6.38 1.08
CA ASN A 11 -11.87 7.75 0.57
C ASN A 11 -12.53 7.78 -0.81
N PRO A 12 -13.40 8.77 -1.13
CA PRO A 12 -14.09 8.82 -2.42
C PRO A 12 -13.16 8.75 -3.63
N GLU A 13 -11.94 9.28 -3.50
CA GLU A 13 -10.91 9.29 -4.55
C GLU A 13 -10.40 7.89 -4.94
N VAL A 14 -10.51 6.91 -4.04
CA VAL A 14 -10.03 5.54 -4.25
C VAL A 14 -11.11 4.48 -4.09
N ALA A 15 -12.36 4.87 -3.85
CA ALA A 15 -13.46 3.94 -3.60
C ALA A 15 -13.76 2.99 -4.77
N ASP A 16 -13.48 3.43 -6.01
CA ASP A 16 -13.60 2.61 -7.23
C ASP A 16 -12.38 1.70 -7.46
N GLY A 17 -11.32 1.79 -6.63
CA GLY A 17 -10.12 0.96 -6.68
C GLY A 17 -8.83 1.77 -6.57
N VAL A 18 -7.77 1.13 -6.06
CA VAL A 18 -6.46 1.79 -5.83
C VAL A 18 -5.64 2.02 -7.10
N ALA A 19 -5.74 1.15 -8.11
CA ALA A 19 -4.86 1.19 -9.28
C ALA A 19 -4.92 2.52 -10.08
N PRO A 20 -6.10 3.12 -10.37
CA PRO A 20 -6.17 4.41 -11.06
C PRO A 20 -5.49 5.55 -10.28
N TYR A 21 -5.56 5.52 -8.95
CA TYR A 21 -4.92 6.53 -8.10
C TYR A 21 -3.39 6.43 -8.19
N ILE A 22 -2.85 5.21 -8.10
CA ILE A 22 -1.41 4.96 -8.21
C ILE A 22 -0.89 5.40 -9.58
N GLN A 23 -1.60 5.08 -10.67
CA GLN A 23 -1.18 5.43 -12.03
C GLN A 23 -1.20 6.94 -12.33
N GLN A 24 -2.01 7.71 -11.60
CA GLN A 24 -2.12 9.16 -11.78
C GLN A 24 -1.17 9.93 -10.86
N PHE A 25 -0.56 9.27 -9.87
CA PHE A 25 0.29 9.93 -8.91
C PHE A 25 1.58 10.42 -9.57
N ASN A 26 1.78 11.74 -9.58
CA ASN A 26 2.99 12.33 -10.16
C ASN A 26 4.13 12.37 -9.15
N PHE A 27 4.86 11.26 -9.08
CA PHE A 27 6.06 11.12 -8.29
C PHE A 27 7.15 12.19 -8.55
N SER A 28 7.12 12.84 -9.72
CA SER A 28 8.06 13.93 -10.04
C SER A 28 7.79 15.21 -9.25
N GLU A 29 6.62 15.36 -8.62
CA GLU A 29 6.26 16.53 -7.82
C GLU A 29 6.78 16.46 -6.37
N ILE A 30 7.26 15.29 -5.92
CA ILE A 30 7.85 15.12 -4.60
C ILE A 30 9.04 16.07 -4.43
N ASP A 31 8.99 16.88 -3.38
CA ASP A 31 10.08 17.75 -2.93
C ASP A 31 10.94 17.00 -1.91
N VAL A 32 12.02 16.45 -2.42
CA VAL A 32 12.98 15.66 -1.66
C VAL A 32 13.83 16.52 -0.70
N ASN A 33 13.84 17.84 -0.87
CA ASN A 33 14.56 18.77 0.02
C ASN A 33 13.76 19.17 1.26
N ASP A 34 12.45 18.95 1.24
CA ASP A 34 11.56 19.29 2.33
C ASP A 34 10.94 18.02 2.90
N SER A 35 11.60 17.45 3.90
CA SER A 35 11.12 16.26 4.61
C SER A 35 9.84 16.52 5.41
N SER A 36 9.42 17.78 5.58
CA SER A 36 8.18 18.15 6.27
C SER A 36 6.96 18.21 5.36
N LYS A 37 7.15 18.27 4.04
CA LYS A 37 6.06 18.22 3.06
C LYS A 37 5.47 16.84 2.96
N ASP A 38 4.15 16.79 3.06
CA ASP A 38 3.33 15.61 2.84
C ASP A 38 2.92 15.51 1.36
N ASP A 39 3.91 15.28 0.50
CA ASP A 39 3.75 15.19 -0.96
C ASP A 39 3.98 13.76 -1.47
N HIS A 40 3.96 12.78 -0.56
CA HIS A 40 4.16 11.37 -0.88
C HIS A 40 2.86 10.68 -1.27
N MET A 41 2.96 9.51 -1.91
CA MET A 41 1.78 8.72 -2.21
C MET A 41 1.26 8.06 -0.94
N HIS A 42 0.25 8.68 -0.33
CA HIS A 42 -0.29 8.27 0.95
C HIS A 42 -1.73 7.79 0.83
N LEU A 43 -2.01 6.58 1.33
CA LEU A 43 -3.36 6.03 1.43
C LEU A 43 -3.53 5.23 2.73
N ASP A 44 -4.33 5.75 3.66
CA ASP A 44 -4.71 5.07 4.90
C ASP A 44 -5.41 3.73 4.66
N LEU A 45 -6.28 3.67 3.65
CA LEU A 45 -7.00 2.47 3.24
C LEU A 45 -7.58 2.64 1.84
N ALA A 46 -7.21 1.75 0.92
CA ALA A 46 -7.80 1.67 -0.41
C ALA A 46 -8.28 0.24 -0.75
N PRO A 47 -9.36 0.09 -1.52
CA PRO A 47 -9.80 -1.21 -2.00
C PRO A 47 -9.00 -1.66 -3.22
N SER A 48 -8.80 -2.98 -3.33
CA SER A 48 -8.43 -3.61 -4.60
C SER A 48 -9.38 -4.77 -4.90
N PHE A 49 -10.21 -4.60 -5.94
CA PHE A 49 -11.26 -5.56 -6.27
C PHE A 49 -10.79 -6.69 -7.18
N GLY A 50 -9.69 -6.52 -7.92
CA GLY A 50 -9.20 -7.53 -8.86
C GLY A 50 -10.28 -7.89 -9.87
N THR A 51 -10.75 -9.14 -9.85
CA THR A 51 -11.85 -9.59 -10.73
C THR A 51 -13.25 -9.42 -10.10
N LEU A 52 -13.34 -9.01 -8.84
CA LEU A 52 -14.61 -8.77 -8.16
C LEU A 52 -15.31 -7.55 -8.77
N ASN A 53 -16.57 -7.72 -9.14
CA ASN A 53 -17.43 -6.68 -9.67
C ASN A 53 -18.91 -7.06 -9.44
N LYS A 54 -19.83 -6.18 -9.85
CA LYS A 54 -21.29 -6.36 -9.74
C LYS A 54 -21.81 -7.70 -10.26
N ASN A 55 -21.15 -8.30 -11.26
CA ASN A 55 -21.57 -9.59 -11.82
C ASN A 55 -20.91 -10.76 -11.08
N THR A 56 -19.61 -10.68 -10.82
CA THR A 56 -18.84 -11.78 -10.21
C THR A 56 -19.12 -11.96 -8.73
N ILE A 57 -19.56 -10.91 -8.01
CA ILE A 57 -19.92 -11.01 -6.59
C ILE A 57 -21.03 -12.03 -6.34
N ARG A 58 -21.98 -12.17 -7.27
CA ARG A 58 -23.09 -13.13 -7.17
C ARG A 58 -22.63 -14.59 -7.23
N ASN A 59 -21.47 -14.84 -7.82
CA ASN A 59 -20.90 -16.18 -7.99
C ASN A 59 -20.00 -16.60 -6.81
N LEU A 60 -19.76 -15.72 -5.84
CA LEU A 60 -19.01 -16.07 -4.64
C LEU A 60 -19.85 -16.96 -3.72
N ASP A 61 -19.17 -17.80 -2.94
CA ASP A 61 -19.79 -18.56 -1.87
C ASP A 61 -20.49 -17.65 -0.87
N GLU A 62 -21.61 -18.11 -0.31
CA GLU A 62 -22.40 -17.34 0.64
C GLU A 62 -21.56 -16.87 1.84
N SER A 63 -20.66 -17.72 2.35
CA SER A 63 -19.80 -17.35 3.47
C SER A 63 -18.85 -16.20 3.14
N VAL A 64 -18.35 -16.14 1.90
CA VAL A 64 -17.48 -15.07 1.42
C VAL A 64 -18.29 -13.78 1.26
N LYS A 65 -19.50 -13.85 0.70
CA LYS A 65 -20.41 -12.69 0.61
C LYS A 65 -20.73 -12.11 1.99
N ILE A 66 -21.12 -12.97 2.94
CA ILE A 66 -21.44 -12.56 4.32
C ILE A 66 -20.22 -11.95 5.01
N MET A 67 -19.04 -12.54 4.82
CA MET A 67 -17.78 -12.00 5.32
C MET A 67 -17.50 -10.60 4.77
N ILE A 68 -17.71 -10.38 3.46
CA ILE A 68 -17.54 -9.07 2.82
C ILE A 68 -18.49 -8.05 3.44
N ALA A 69 -19.79 -8.33 3.45
CA ALA A 69 -20.79 -7.41 4.00
C ALA A 69 -20.51 -7.05 5.46
N GLY A 70 -20.27 -8.05 6.30
CA GLY A 70 -20.01 -7.82 7.72
C GLY A 70 -18.71 -7.07 8.00
N THR A 71 -17.65 -7.31 7.20
CA THR A 71 -16.39 -6.56 7.31
C THR A 71 -16.56 -5.11 6.91
N MET A 72 -17.27 -4.86 5.81
CA MET A 72 -17.53 -3.50 5.34
C MET A 72 -18.41 -2.71 6.32
N LEU A 73 -19.43 -3.35 6.92
CA LEU A 73 -20.22 -2.73 7.99
C LEU A 73 -19.36 -2.37 9.20
N ARG A 74 -18.49 -3.28 9.67
CA ARG A 74 -17.59 -3.04 10.80
C ARG A 74 -16.65 -1.86 10.55
N LEU A 75 -16.05 -1.79 9.36
CA LEU A 75 -15.16 -0.70 8.97
C LEU A 75 -15.92 0.63 8.86
N LYS A 76 -17.13 0.62 8.28
CA LYS A 76 -18.01 1.79 8.22
C LYS A 76 -18.35 2.30 9.62
N GLU A 77 -18.83 1.43 10.50
CA GLU A 77 -19.21 1.79 11.86
C GLU A 77 -18.04 2.39 12.63
N HIS A 78 -16.85 1.80 12.49
CA HIS A 78 -15.65 2.34 13.11
C HIS A 78 -15.32 3.75 12.56
N ARG A 79 -15.31 3.92 11.23
CA ARG A 79 -14.99 5.19 10.58
C ARG A 79 -15.99 6.29 10.93
N GLU A 80 -17.29 5.98 10.94
CA GLU A 80 -18.35 6.93 11.31
C GLU A 80 -18.25 7.37 12.78
N LYS A 81 -17.76 6.50 13.68
CA LYS A 81 -17.65 6.78 15.11
C LYS A 81 -16.33 7.49 15.50
N ASN A 82 -15.22 7.08 14.91
CA ASN A 82 -13.87 7.44 15.36
C ASN A 82 -13.08 8.28 14.34
N GLY A 83 -13.56 8.40 13.10
CA GLY A 83 -12.86 9.13 12.03
C GLY A 83 -11.91 8.26 11.20
N PRO A 84 -10.88 8.87 10.59
CA PRO A 84 -9.87 8.15 9.79
C PRO A 84 -9.21 7.00 10.57
N MET A 85 -8.80 5.96 9.85
CA MET A 85 -8.23 4.75 10.43
C MET A 85 -6.84 4.53 9.86
N ASP A 86 -5.82 4.49 10.73
CA ASP A 86 -4.48 4.10 10.32
C ASP A 86 -4.36 2.56 10.18
N TRP A 87 -3.20 2.11 9.71
CA TRP A 87 -2.87 0.69 9.56
C TRP A 87 -3.21 -0.15 10.81
N ALA A 88 -2.76 0.31 11.99
CA ALA A 88 -2.93 -0.43 13.23
C ALA A 88 -4.41 -0.55 13.63
N THR A 89 -5.17 0.52 13.43
CA THR A 89 -6.61 0.57 13.67
C THR A 89 -7.35 -0.39 12.74
N ILE A 90 -7.06 -0.37 11.44
CA ILE A 90 -7.72 -1.26 10.47
C ILE A 90 -7.40 -2.71 10.78
N ASN A 91 -6.13 -3.03 11.05
CA ASN A 91 -5.72 -4.39 11.41
C ASN A 91 -6.45 -4.86 12.67
N SER A 92 -6.58 -4.00 13.68
CA SER A 92 -7.33 -4.30 14.91
C SER A 92 -8.82 -4.57 14.62
N VAL A 93 -9.47 -3.77 13.77
CA VAL A 93 -10.87 -3.99 13.37
C VAL A 93 -11.04 -5.33 12.68
N LEU A 94 -10.11 -5.70 11.78
CA LEU A 94 -10.14 -6.99 11.08
C LEU A 94 -9.90 -8.16 12.04
N MET A 95 -8.91 -8.07 12.93
CA MET A 95 -8.62 -9.11 13.92
C MET A 95 -9.77 -9.33 14.91
N GLN A 96 -10.51 -8.28 15.25
CA GLN A 96 -11.66 -8.34 16.16
C GLN A 96 -12.98 -8.70 15.44
N ASN A 97 -12.96 -8.84 14.11
CA ASN A 97 -14.13 -9.25 13.35
C ASN A 97 -14.41 -10.74 13.56
N SER A 98 -15.53 -11.06 14.22
CA SER A 98 -15.93 -12.44 14.50
C SER A 98 -16.26 -13.25 13.24
N LEU A 99 -16.46 -12.61 12.10
CA LEU A 99 -16.67 -13.28 10.81
C LEU A 99 -15.36 -13.64 10.10
N LEU A 100 -14.22 -13.14 10.59
CA LEU A 100 -12.90 -13.37 10.02
C LEU A 100 -12.12 -14.40 10.84
N VAL A 101 -11.30 -15.18 10.13
CA VAL A 101 -10.23 -15.99 10.68
C VAL A 101 -8.93 -15.65 9.96
N CYS A 102 -7.84 -15.47 10.70
CA CYS A 102 -6.52 -15.25 10.12
C CYS A 102 -6.07 -16.50 9.37
N LEU A 103 -5.66 -16.33 8.12
CA LEU A 103 -5.15 -17.40 7.27
C LEU A 103 -3.63 -17.33 7.30
N GLY A 104 -3.02 -18.17 8.14
CA GLY A 104 -1.57 -18.20 8.33
C GLY A 104 -1.05 -17.08 9.23
N ASP A 105 0.25 -16.89 9.18
CA ASP A 105 0.96 -15.90 9.99
C ASP A 105 1.01 -14.53 9.29
N GLU A 106 1.11 -13.48 10.11
CA GLU A 106 1.39 -12.14 9.60
C GLU A 106 2.75 -12.12 8.90
N VAL A 107 2.76 -11.59 7.68
CA VAL A 107 3.99 -11.33 6.94
C VAL A 107 4.47 -9.95 7.32
N SER A 108 5.69 -9.86 7.86
CA SER A 108 6.39 -8.59 8.09
C SER A 108 7.79 -8.72 7.51
N ARG A 109 8.09 -7.90 6.51
CA ARG A 109 9.38 -7.88 5.83
C ARG A 109 9.89 -6.45 5.73
N SER A 110 11.19 -6.30 5.89
CA SER A 110 11.89 -5.09 5.55
C SER A 110 13.11 -5.45 4.71
N SER A 111 13.41 -4.60 3.76
CA SER A 111 14.60 -4.72 2.92
C SER A 111 15.15 -3.34 2.66
N GLN A 112 16.44 -3.29 2.35
CA GLN A 112 17.12 -2.06 2.02
C GLN A 112 18.00 -2.28 0.79
N LEU A 113 17.98 -1.33 -0.12
CA LEU A 113 18.94 -1.24 -1.21
C LEU A 113 19.84 -0.02 -0.95
N SER A 114 21.14 -0.25 -0.81
CA SER A 114 22.17 0.78 -0.61
C SER A 114 23.11 0.82 -1.81
N LYS A 115 23.59 2.01 -2.17
CA LYS A 115 24.77 2.19 -3.03
C LYS A 115 25.63 3.32 -2.48
N ASP A 116 26.94 3.16 -2.66
CA ASP A 116 27.95 4.15 -2.29
C ASP A 116 28.05 5.23 -3.39
N GLY A 117 28.23 6.50 -3.02
CA GLY A 117 28.62 7.57 -3.95
C GLY A 117 27.79 7.68 -5.24
N ASP A 118 28.45 8.10 -6.32
CA ASP A 118 27.92 8.30 -7.68
C ASP A 118 27.41 7.00 -8.35
N ASP A 119 27.14 5.92 -7.61
CA ASP A 119 26.66 4.64 -8.16
C ASP A 119 25.13 4.54 -8.22
N PHE A 120 24.40 5.36 -7.43
CA PHE A 120 22.96 5.48 -7.66
C PHE A 120 22.66 6.32 -8.91
N LEU A 121 23.57 7.23 -9.28
CA LEU A 121 23.43 8.17 -10.38
C LEU A 121 24.72 8.51 -11.10
N LYS A 122 24.64 8.56 -12.42
CA LYS A 122 25.70 9.15 -13.23
C LYS A 122 25.88 10.64 -12.87
N TYR A 123 27.06 11.17 -13.20
CA TYR A 123 27.41 12.59 -13.09
C TYR A 123 26.43 13.57 -13.76
N ASP A 124 25.56 13.09 -14.66
CA ASP A 124 24.51 13.87 -15.33
C ASP A 124 23.16 13.89 -14.57
N GLY A 125 23.09 13.25 -13.40
CA GLY A 125 21.88 13.13 -12.58
C GLY A 125 20.90 12.03 -13.01
N SER A 126 21.24 11.22 -14.03
CA SER A 126 20.43 10.07 -14.45
C SER A 126 20.75 8.81 -13.64
N ALA A 127 19.80 7.88 -13.51
CA ALA A 127 20.00 6.59 -12.87
C ALA A 127 21.15 5.85 -13.53
N ASP A 128 21.99 5.21 -12.72
CA ASP A 128 22.81 4.14 -13.25
C ASP A 128 21.88 3.06 -13.85
N LYS A 129 22.24 2.54 -15.02
CA LYS A 129 21.47 1.47 -15.67
C LYS A 129 21.38 0.23 -14.77
N GLU A 130 22.33 0.03 -13.86
CA GLU A 130 22.28 -1.04 -12.86
C GLU A 130 21.19 -0.80 -11.82
N VAL A 131 20.98 0.44 -11.37
CA VAL A 131 19.89 0.82 -10.44
C VAL A 131 18.52 0.61 -11.07
N VAL A 132 18.35 1.01 -12.34
CA VAL A 132 17.11 0.79 -13.10
C VAL A 132 16.77 -0.71 -13.16
N ARG A 133 17.78 -1.58 -13.15
CA ARG A 133 17.60 -3.04 -13.19
C ARG A 133 17.38 -3.66 -11.80
N GLU A 134 18.07 -3.16 -10.78
CA GLU A 134 18.05 -3.74 -9.44
C GLU A 134 16.81 -3.37 -8.62
N VAL A 135 16.27 -2.15 -8.77
CA VAL A 135 15.11 -1.68 -7.99
C VAL A 135 13.86 -2.54 -8.24
N PRO A 136 13.50 -2.92 -9.49
CA PRO A 136 12.41 -3.87 -9.75
C PRO A 136 12.61 -5.23 -9.08
N GLU A 137 13.80 -5.81 -9.20
CA GLU A 137 14.14 -7.11 -8.61
C GLU A 137 14.06 -7.06 -7.07
N TRP A 138 14.61 -5.99 -6.48
CA TRP A 138 14.56 -5.72 -5.05
C TRP A 138 13.12 -5.54 -4.53
N PHE A 139 12.29 -4.76 -5.22
CA PHE A 139 10.90 -4.54 -4.81
C PHE A 139 10.08 -5.82 -4.92
N ALA A 140 10.25 -6.59 -5.99
CA ALA A 140 9.62 -7.90 -6.13
C ALA A 140 10.06 -8.86 -5.01
N ASP A 141 11.33 -8.81 -4.59
CA ASP A 141 11.85 -9.61 -3.47
C ASP A 141 11.36 -9.14 -2.09
N LEU A 142 11.11 -7.84 -1.91
CA LEU A 142 10.48 -7.31 -0.70
C LEU A 142 9.04 -7.82 -0.56
N VAL A 143 8.27 -7.73 -1.65
CA VAL A 143 6.84 -8.10 -1.64
C VAL A 143 6.63 -9.62 -1.69
N ARG A 144 7.37 -10.34 -2.55
CA ARG A 144 7.26 -11.81 -2.76
C ARG A 144 5.82 -12.33 -2.79
N ASP A 145 4.92 -11.56 -3.40
CA ASP A 145 3.50 -11.87 -3.53
C ASP A 145 2.99 -11.29 -4.85
N GLN A 146 2.80 -12.16 -5.83
CA GLN A 146 2.44 -11.74 -7.19
C GLN A 146 1.07 -11.08 -7.24
N ASP A 147 0.10 -11.53 -6.42
CA ASP A 147 -1.24 -10.90 -6.36
C ASP A 147 -1.14 -9.47 -5.81
N VAL A 148 -0.21 -9.19 -4.88
CA VAL A 148 0.06 -7.81 -4.43
C VAL A 148 0.70 -6.97 -5.53
N LEU A 149 1.70 -7.51 -6.23
CA LEU A 149 2.37 -6.80 -7.33
C LEU A 149 1.37 -6.46 -8.46
N ASP A 150 0.53 -7.43 -8.85
CA ASP A 150 -0.46 -7.26 -9.91
C ASP A 150 -1.59 -6.30 -9.51
N SER A 151 -1.98 -6.30 -8.23
CA SER A 151 -3.09 -5.49 -7.72
C SER A 151 -2.74 -4.04 -7.45
N THR A 152 -1.48 -3.74 -7.15
CA THR A 152 -1.00 -2.38 -6.90
C THR A 152 -0.70 -1.63 -8.20
N GLN A 153 -0.27 -2.34 -9.25
CA GLN A 153 0.11 -1.74 -10.55
C GLN A 153 1.09 -0.55 -10.40
N ILE A 154 1.91 -0.56 -9.34
CA ILE A 154 2.95 0.43 -9.13
C ILE A 154 3.96 0.26 -10.27
N ASP A 155 4.10 1.28 -11.12
CA ASP A 155 5.21 1.31 -12.08
C ASP A 155 6.48 1.62 -11.31
N ILE A 156 7.25 0.58 -11.03
CA ILE A 156 8.52 0.67 -10.32
C ILE A 156 9.52 1.58 -11.06
N ASN A 157 9.36 1.80 -12.38
CA ASN A 157 10.19 2.73 -13.12
C ASN A 157 9.93 4.19 -12.72
N ASP A 158 8.73 4.53 -12.23
CA ASP A 158 8.46 5.86 -11.68
C ASP A 158 9.18 6.04 -10.34
N ILE A 159 9.32 4.98 -9.54
CA ILE A 159 10.17 5.00 -8.35
C ILE A 159 11.62 5.24 -8.73
N VAL A 160 12.10 4.59 -9.80
CA VAL A 160 13.44 4.83 -10.33
C VAL A 160 13.65 6.30 -10.68
N LYS A 161 12.71 6.97 -11.37
CA LYS A 161 12.79 8.41 -11.67
C LYS A 161 12.82 9.29 -10.42
N ILE A 162 12.16 8.89 -9.33
CA ILE A 162 12.27 9.63 -8.06
C ILE A 162 13.66 9.50 -7.50
N LEU A 163 14.23 8.29 -7.51
CA LEU A 163 15.60 8.08 -7.04
C LEU A 163 16.59 8.89 -7.88
N GLU A 164 16.34 9.01 -9.19
CA GLU A 164 17.05 9.94 -10.06
C GLU A 164 16.98 11.37 -9.54
N LYS A 165 15.80 11.86 -9.20
CA LYS A 165 15.61 13.21 -8.67
C LYS A 165 16.23 13.38 -7.27
N VAL A 166 16.10 12.41 -6.37
CA VAL A 166 16.69 12.43 -5.02
C VAL A 166 18.19 12.57 -5.11
N GLY A 167 18.84 11.76 -5.96
CA GLY A 167 20.28 11.85 -6.12
C GLY A 167 20.73 13.01 -7.03
N ALA A 168 19.94 13.47 -8.02
CA ALA A 168 20.28 14.66 -8.80
C ALA A 168 20.22 15.86 -7.87
N THR A 169 19.27 15.85 -6.95
CA THR A 169 19.24 16.78 -5.83
C THR A 169 20.44 16.55 -4.90
N ALA A 170 21.00 15.33 -4.76
CA ALA A 170 22.32 15.01 -4.13
C ALA A 170 23.49 15.91 -4.61
N THR A 171 23.43 16.43 -5.84
CA THR A 171 24.38 17.43 -6.36
C THR A 171 24.05 18.86 -5.91
N SER A 172 22.78 19.19 -5.67
CA SER A 172 22.34 20.40 -4.98
C SER A 172 22.75 20.44 -3.50
N PHE A 173 23.03 19.28 -2.87
CA PHE A 173 23.65 19.19 -1.53
C PHE A 173 25.11 19.57 -1.53
N ASP A 174 25.73 19.82 -2.69
CA ASP A 174 26.97 20.57 -2.69
C ASP A 174 26.73 21.93 -2.01
N ASN A 175 25.58 22.60 -2.16
CA ASN A 175 25.32 23.88 -1.46
C ASN A 175 25.08 23.78 0.06
N LEU A 176 24.94 22.57 0.64
CA LEU A 176 24.80 22.33 2.08
C LEU A 176 26.18 22.05 2.74
N PHE A 177 27.14 22.94 2.46
CA PHE A 177 28.56 22.79 2.84
C PHE A 177 28.87 22.91 4.36
N TYR A 178 27.92 22.66 5.26
CA TYR A 178 28.19 22.62 6.70
C TYR A 178 27.35 21.54 7.40
N ALA A 179 28.03 20.46 7.85
CA ALA A 179 27.60 19.42 8.80
C ALA A 179 27.15 18.06 8.24
N ASN A 180 27.14 17.05 9.13
CA ASN A 180 26.61 15.70 8.88
C ASN A 180 25.10 15.79 8.66
N GLU A 181 24.67 15.78 7.41
CA GLU A 181 23.26 15.88 7.07
C GLU A 181 22.74 14.54 6.55
N SER A 182 21.57 14.17 7.06
CA SER A 182 20.80 13.00 6.66
C SER A 182 19.42 13.49 6.25
N ILE A 183 18.97 13.07 5.09
CA ILE A 183 17.61 13.32 4.60
C ILE A 183 16.87 12.01 4.55
N GLU A 184 15.63 12.05 5.00
CA GLU A 184 14.69 10.96 4.94
C GLU A 184 13.40 11.47 4.31
N LYS A 185 12.90 10.75 3.30
CA LYS A 185 11.66 11.11 2.62
C LYS A 185 10.85 9.85 2.33
N THR A 186 9.60 9.82 2.80
CA THR A 186 8.65 8.77 2.40
C THR A 186 8.22 9.03 0.97
N LEU A 187 8.21 7.99 0.13
CA LEU A 187 7.71 8.06 -1.25
C LEU A 187 6.34 7.43 -1.39
N ILE A 188 6.16 6.30 -0.72
CA ILE A 188 4.94 5.50 -0.72
C ILE A 188 4.63 5.13 0.72
N ASP A 189 3.39 5.31 1.13
CA ASP A 189 2.83 4.74 2.35
C ASP A 189 1.35 4.43 2.10
N ILE A 190 1.09 3.24 1.57
CA ILE A 190 -0.24 2.81 1.16
C ILE A 190 -0.64 1.54 1.90
N ALA A 191 -1.87 1.52 2.39
CA ALA A 191 -2.51 0.33 2.92
C ALA A 191 -3.71 -0.05 2.05
N ILE A 192 -3.75 -1.32 1.65
CA ILE A 192 -4.72 -1.84 0.68
C ILE A 192 -5.45 -3.03 1.28
N LEU A 193 -6.77 -3.03 1.13
CA LEU A 193 -7.63 -4.18 1.36
C LEU A 193 -8.00 -4.81 0.02
N ARG A 194 -7.33 -5.91 -0.32
CA ARG A 194 -7.66 -6.76 -1.46
C ARG A 194 -8.92 -7.55 -1.14
N PHE A 195 -9.97 -7.33 -1.92
CA PHE A 195 -11.24 -8.02 -1.76
C PHE A 195 -11.16 -9.47 -2.26
N PRO A 196 -11.94 -10.38 -1.65
CA PRO A 196 -12.10 -11.71 -2.17
C PRO A 196 -12.62 -11.70 -3.61
N ASP A 197 -12.14 -12.64 -4.41
CA ASP A 197 -12.72 -12.97 -5.70
C ASP A 197 -12.83 -14.49 -5.87
N ILE A 198 -13.22 -14.93 -7.07
CA ILE A 198 -13.46 -16.36 -7.35
C ILE A 198 -12.17 -17.18 -7.16
N SER A 199 -11.01 -16.59 -7.47
CA SER A 199 -9.72 -17.28 -7.37
C SER A 199 -9.12 -17.17 -5.97
N ASN A 200 -9.44 -16.09 -5.25
CA ASN A 200 -8.91 -15.79 -3.92
C ASN A 200 -10.07 -15.49 -2.96
N PRO A 201 -10.70 -16.49 -2.31
CA PRO A 201 -11.90 -16.31 -1.49
C PRO A 201 -11.59 -15.77 -0.07
N TYR A 202 -10.64 -14.83 0.04
CA TYR A 202 -10.20 -14.23 1.30
C TYR A 202 -9.84 -12.76 1.10
N PHE A 203 -9.93 -11.97 2.16
CA PHE A 203 -9.36 -10.64 2.19
C PHE A 203 -7.85 -10.73 2.36
N LYS A 204 -7.09 -9.89 1.66
CA LYS A 204 -5.68 -9.65 2.00
C LYS A 204 -5.51 -8.18 2.34
N PHE A 205 -5.12 -7.90 3.58
CA PHE A 205 -4.79 -6.56 4.03
C PHE A 205 -3.27 -6.41 4.02
N TYR A 206 -2.74 -5.42 3.32
CA TYR A 206 -1.31 -5.22 3.24
C TYR A 206 -0.91 -3.74 3.18
N ARG A 207 0.28 -3.43 3.66
CA ARG A 207 0.89 -2.09 3.61
C ARG A 207 2.24 -2.17 2.95
N ILE A 208 2.46 -1.23 2.03
CA ILE A 208 3.75 -0.99 1.39
C ILE A 208 4.17 0.41 1.81
N LYS A 209 5.34 0.50 2.44
CA LYS A 209 5.99 1.78 2.73
C LYS A 209 7.39 1.79 2.15
N LEU A 210 7.68 2.81 1.35
CA LEU A 210 9.00 3.05 0.77
C LEU A 210 9.52 4.40 1.23
N VAL A 211 10.74 4.40 1.74
CA VAL A 211 11.43 5.57 2.27
C VAL A 211 12.78 5.66 1.61
N VAL A 212 13.13 6.84 1.09
CA VAL A 212 14.49 7.12 0.62
C VAL A 212 15.25 7.83 1.72
N GLN A 213 16.54 7.50 1.82
CA GLN A 213 17.47 8.17 2.71
C GLN A 213 18.73 8.54 1.94
N ALA A 214 19.27 9.72 2.24
CA ALA A 214 20.57 10.15 1.75
C ALA A 214 21.40 10.67 2.92
N GLU A 215 22.62 10.14 3.08
CA GLU A 215 23.57 10.56 4.12
C GLU A 215 24.83 11.13 3.49
N THR A 216 25.27 12.30 3.97
CA THR A 216 26.60 12.84 3.66
C THR A 216 27.43 12.91 4.94
N ARG A 217 28.60 12.27 4.93
CA ARG A 217 29.57 12.35 6.04
C ARG A 217 30.86 12.97 5.53
N ARG A 218 31.39 13.94 6.27
CA ARG A 218 32.65 14.61 5.94
C ARG A 218 33.64 14.46 7.08
N TYR A 219 34.77 13.82 6.81
CA TYR A 219 35.90 13.72 7.72
C TYR A 219 37.14 14.34 7.07
N ALA A 220 37.59 15.48 7.60
CA ALA A 220 38.63 16.30 6.99
C ALA A 220 38.32 16.69 5.52
N PHE A 221 39.09 16.15 4.56
CA PHE A 221 38.96 16.39 3.11
C PHE A 221 38.25 15.25 2.37
N VAL A 222 37.83 14.19 3.08
CA VAL A 222 37.12 13.05 2.48
C VAL A 222 35.63 13.24 2.74
N THR A 223 34.85 13.24 1.65
CA THR A 223 33.39 13.24 1.68
C THR A 223 32.92 11.86 1.24
N SER A 224 32.09 11.21 2.05
CA SER A 224 31.35 10.00 1.66
C SER A 224 29.87 10.35 1.54
N LYS A 225 29.27 9.98 0.41
CA LYS A 225 27.83 10.08 0.16
C LYS A 225 27.26 8.66 0.08
N GLU A 226 26.12 8.41 0.72
CA GLU A 226 25.41 7.13 0.61
C GLU A 226 23.93 7.42 0.38
N SER A 227 23.31 6.71 -0.57
CA SER A 227 21.87 6.74 -0.78
C SER A 227 21.28 5.36 -0.54
N ARG A 228 20.08 5.34 0.05
CA ARG A 228 19.40 4.12 0.45
C ARG A 228 17.91 4.21 0.13
N ILE A 229 17.34 3.07 -0.17
CA ILE A 229 15.89 2.87 -0.22
C ILE A 229 15.57 1.81 0.81
N HIS A 230 14.74 2.19 1.76
CA HIS A 230 14.17 1.28 2.74
C HIS A 230 12.73 0.97 2.34
N GLY A 231 12.39 -0.31 2.29
CA GLY A 231 11.03 -0.76 2.05
C GLY A 231 10.56 -1.65 3.18
N THR A 232 9.31 -1.43 3.62
CA THR A 232 8.60 -2.32 4.52
C THR A 232 7.34 -2.84 3.87
N PHE A 233 7.12 -4.15 3.99
CA PHE A 233 5.92 -4.83 3.55
C PHE A 233 5.30 -5.58 4.72
N ASN A 234 4.05 -5.25 5.02
CA ASN A 234 3.23 -5.96 6.01
C ASN A 234 2.02 -6.56 5.32
N SER A 235 1.65 -7.79 5.64
CA SER A 235 0.43 -8.41 5.10
C SER A 235 -0.19 -9.42 6.05
N CYS A 236 -1.52 -9.44 6.05
CA CYS A 236 -2.33 -10.43 6.74
C CYS A 236 -3.49 -10.87 5.83
N SER A 237 -3.79 -12.17 5.83
CA SER A 237 -4.91 -12.73 5.06
C SER A 237 -6.04 -13.17 5.99
N TYR A 238 -7.28 -12.91 5.59
CA TYR A 238 -8.47 -13.17 6.40
C TYR A 238 -9.53 -13.91 5.59
N GLY A 239 -9.87 -15.11 6.03
CA GLY A 239 -10.90 -15.96 5.44
C GLY A 239 -12.20 -15.95 6.24
N PRO A 240 -13.27 -16.53 5.67
CA PRO A 240 -14.55 -16.63 6.36
C PRO A 240 -14.45 -17.60 7.54
N ARG A 241 -14.93 -17.18 8.72
CA ARG A 241 -15.10 -18.06 9.88
C ARG A 241 -16.41 -18.83 9.77
N HIS A 242 -16.37 -19.94 9.03
CA HIS A 242 -17.54 -20.76 8.70
C HIS A 242 -18.41 -21.11 9.91
N GLU A 243 -17.81 -21.54 11.02
CA GLU A 243 -18.54 -21.92 12.24
C GLU A 243 -19.48 -20.82 12.76
N ILE A 244 -19.05 -19.55 12.69
CA ILE A 244 -19.87 -18.41 13.13
C ILE A 244 -20.89 -18.03 12.07
N ILE A 245 -20.50 -18.08 10.80
CA ILE A 245 -21.36 -17.71 9.66
C ILE A 245 -22.52 -18.73 9.49
N GLU A 246 -22.27 -20.00 9.74
CA GLU A 246 -23.28 -21.07 9.73
C GLU A 246 -24.24 -20.94 10.91
N GLY A 247 -23.78 -20.42 12.05
CA GLY A 247 -24.61 -20.14 13.22
C GLY A 247 -25.48 -18.88 13.12
N LEU A 248 -25.39 -18.09 12.05
CA LEU A 248 -26.22 -16.90 11.86
C LEU A 248 -27.69 -17.28 11.65
N SER A 249 -28.61 -16.41 12.11
CA SER A 249 -30.03 -16.58 11.81
C SER A 249 -30.29 -16.43 10.31
N THR A 250 -31.37 -17.03 9.83
CA THR A 250 -31.80 -16.94 8.43
C THR A 250 -31.97 -15.48 7.98
N GLU A 251 -32.50 -14.63 8.85
CA GLU A 251 -32.69 -13.19 8.58
C GLU A 251 -31.36 -12.46 8.49
N ALA A 252 -30.42 -12.73 9.40
CA ALA A 252 -29.10 -12.12 9.38
C ALA A 252 -28.31 -12.53 8.13
N ARG A 253 -28.37 -13.83 7.77
CA ARG A 253 -27.77 -14.35 6.55
C ARG A 253 -28.35 -13.67 5.31
N LYS A 254 -29.68 -13.61 5.19
CA LYS A 254 -30.35 -12.96 4.05
C LYS A 254 -29.93 -11.49 3.89
N LYS A 255 -29.95 -10.72 4.99
CA LYS A 255 -29.53 -9.31 4.96
C LYS A 255 -28.08 -9.14 4.54
N ALA A 256 -27.18 -9.97 5.06
CA ALA A 256 -25.77 -9.91 4.71
C ALA A 256 -25.52 -10.29 3.24
N LEU A 257 -26.26 -11.25 2.69
CA LEU A 257 -26.19 -11.60 1.27
C LEU A 257 -26.69 -10.46 0.38
N GLU A 258 -27.83 -9.85 0.72
CA GLU A 258 -28.37 -8.69 0.01
C GLU A 258 -27.37 -7.52 0.02
N GLU A 259 -26.84 -7.16 1.20
CA GLU A 259 -25.84 -6.09 1.33
C GLU A 259 -24.58 -6.37 0.49
N ALA A 260 -24.10 -7.62 0.48
CA ALA A 260 -22.95 -8.01 -0.32
C ALA A 260 -23.23 -7.85 -1.82
N GLU A 261 -24.37 -8.33 -2.32
CA GLU A 261 -24.71 -8.26 -3.75
C GLU A 261 -24.97 -6.82 -4.22
N HIS A 262 -25.34 -5.92 -3.31
CA HIS A 262 -25.49 -4.49 -3.54
C HIS A 262 -24.20 -3.67 -3.34
N LEU A 263 -23.06 -4.31 -3.05
CA LEU A 263 -21.78 -3.62 -2.80
C LEU A 263 -21.34 -2.72 -3.97
N PHE A 264 -21.75 -3.03 -5.19
CA PHE A 264 -21.42 -2.27 -6.41
C PHE A 264 -22.65 -1.61 -7.05
N ASP A 265 -23.77 -1.55 -6.34
CA ASP A 265 -24.97 -0.87 -6.82
C ASP A 265 -24.95 0.61 -6.41
N ASP A 266 -25.57 1.46 -7.23
CA ASP A 266 -25.64 2.92 -7.06
C ASP A 266 -26.54 3.35 -5.88
#